data_AF-A0A382LE73-F1
#
_entry.id   AF-A0A382LE73-F1
#
_cell.length_a   1.000
_cell.length_b   1.000
_cell.length_c   1.000
_cell.angle_alpha   90.00
_cell.angle_beta   90.00
_cell.angle_gamma   90.00
#
_symmetry.space_group_name_H-M   'P 1'
#
loop_
_entity.id
_entity.type
_entity.pdbx_description
1 polymer ?
#
loop_
_entity_poly.entity_id
_entity_poly.type
_entity_poly.pdbx_seq_one_letter_code
_entity_poly.pdbx_strand_id
1 'polypeptide(L)' 'MIRTDTHRYRVISRETIHDDLASYDEAFQCLQCLEEQGRLHLEIEEYDPDARRLGRDPDLH' A
#
# COMPACT_ATOMS: atom_id res chain seq x y z
N MET A 1 6.71 20.32 12.11
CA MET A 1 6.65 19.82 10.71
C MET A 1 6.37 18.33 10.81
N ILE A 2 5.11 17.90 10.72
CA ILE A 2 4.79 16.48 10.61
C ILE A 2 4.82 16.17 9.12
N ARG A 3 5.82 15.42 8.67
CA ARG A 3 5.75 14.77 7.35
C ARG A 3 4.65 13.72 7.49
N THR A 4 3.46 14.01 6.97
CA THR A 4 2.46 12.98 6.70
C THR A 4 2.90 12.27 5.42
N ASP A 5 3.98 11.49 5.53
CA ASP A 5 4.27 10.41 4.60
C ASP A 5 3.09 9.44 4.74
N THR A 6 2.09 9.58 3.87
CA THR A 6 0.89 8.76 3.90
C THR A 6 1.13 7.52 3.07
N HIS A 7 2.28 6.87 3.24
CA HIS A 7 2.58 5.65 2.50
C HIS A 7 1.70 4.52 3.01
N ARG A 8 1.03 3.86 2.07
CA ARG A 8 0.20 2.67 2.32
C ARG A 8 0.85 1.47 1.66
N TYR A 9 0.56 0.31 2.22
CA TYR A 9 1.07 -0.96 1.71
C TYR A 9 -0.09 -1.82 1.27
N ARG A 10 0.14 -2.63 0.24
CA ARG A 10 -0.80 -3.64 -0.23
C ARG A 10 -0.08 -4.95 -0.50
N VAL A 11 -0.73 -6.05 -0.19
CA VAL A 11 -0.25 -7.39 -0.53
C VAL A 11 -0.92 -7.82 -1.82
N ILE A 12 -0.11 -8.08 -2.85
CA ILE A 12 -0.57 -8.48 -4.18
C ILE A 12 -0.04 -9.87 -4.52
N SER A 13 -0.77 -10.58 -5.37
CA SER A 13 -0.28 -11.77 -6.06
C SER A 13 -0.61 -11.65 -7.54
N ARG A 14 -1.65 -12.32 -8.01
CA ARG A 14 -2.31 -12.00 -9.31
C ARG A 14 -3.29 -10.83 -9.21
N GLU A 15 -3.84 -10.62 -8.03
CA GLU A 15 -4.79 -9.57 -7.69
C GLU A 15 -4.44 -8.99 -6.32
N THR A 16 -5.03 -7.86 -5.96
CA THR A 16 -4.87 -7.28 -4.64
C THR A 16 -5.59 -8.15 -3.62
N ILE A 17 -4.83 -8.73 -2.68
CA ILE A 17 -5.37 -9.59 -1.62
C ILE A 17 -5.70 -8.75 -0.39
N HIS A 18 -4.80 -7.84 -0.03
CA HIS A 18 -5.00 -6.87 1.04
C HIS A 18 -4.50 -5.50 0.60
N ASP A 19 -5.24 -4.46 0.97
CA ASP A 19 -4.92 -3.06 0.69
C ASP A 19 -5.08 -2.19 1.95
N ASP A 20 -4.70 -0.91 1.82
CA ASP A 20 -4.77 0.13 2.86
C ASP A 20 -3.99 -0.16 4.16
N LEU A 21 -2.93 -0.98 4.09
CA LEU A 21 -2.11 -1.29 5.25
C LEU A 21 -1.26 -0.08 5.63
N ALA A 22 -1.25 0.27 6.92
CA ALA A 22 -0.64 1.52 7.39
C ALA A 22 0.88 1.40 7.62
N SER A 23 1.41 0.17 7.63
CA SER A 23 2.82 -0.10 7.93
C SER A 23 3.32 -1.35 7.21
N TYR A 24 4.62 -1.38 6.89
CA TYR A 24 5.25 -2.54 6.30
C TYR A 24 5.14 -3.78 7.18
N ASP A 25 5.29 -3.65 8.51
CA ASP A 25 5.17 -4.77 9.45
C ASP A 25 3.80 -5.44 9.38
N GLU A 26 2.74 -4.66 9.21
CA GLU A 26 1.37 -5.17 9.06
C GLU A 26 1.23 -5.95 7.74
N ALA A 27 1.74 -5.41 6.64
CA ALA A 27 1.80 -6.09 5.35
C ALA A 27 2.64 -7.36 5.37
N PHE A 28 3.75 -7.34 6.10
CA PHE A 28 4.63 -8.49 6.27
C PHE A 28 3.97 -9.60 7.09
N GLN A 29 3.27 -9.25 8.17
CA GLN A 29 2.51 -10.21 8.96
C GLN A 29 1.38 -10.84 8.14
N CYS A 30 0.65 -10.04 7.36
CA CYS A 30 -0.35 -10.55 6.41
C CYS A 30 0.27 -11.48 5.37
N LEU A 31 1.42 -11.11 4.80
CA LEU A 31 2.14 -11.94 3.83
C LEU A 31 2.52 -13.29 4.45
N GLN A 32 3.11 -13.31 5.65
CA GLN A 32 3.48 -14.56 6.33
C GLN A 32 2.25 -15.45 6.59
N CYS A 33 1.15 -14.88 7.10
CA CYS A 33 -0.07 -15.65 7.33
C CYS A 33 -0.63 -16.26 6.03
N LEU A 34 -0.49 -15.56 4.90
CA LEU A 34 -0.92 -16.07 3.59
C LEU A 34 0.03 -17.14 3.06
N GLU A 35 1.34 -16.99 3.25
CA GLU A 35 2.34 -18.02 2.91
C GLU A 35 2.09 -19.32 3.70
N GLU A 36 1.78 -19.21 5.00
CA GLU A 36 1.41 -20.35 5.86
C GLU A 36 0.12 -21.05 5.39
N GLN A 37 -0.80 -20.30 4.77
CA GLN A 37 -2.01 -20.85 4.15
C GLN A 37 -1.75 -21.50 2.77
N GLY A 38 -0.50 -21.50 2.30
CA GLY A 38 -0.11 -22.06 1.00
C GLY A 38 -0.37 -21.13 -0.18
N ARG A 39 -0.62 -19.84 0.05
CA ARG A 39 -0.62 -18.83 -1.01
C ARG A 39 0.84 -18.52 -1.35
N LEU A 40 1.25 -18.86 -2.57
CA LEU A 40 2.59 -18.59 -3.07
C LEU A 40 2.55 -17.38 -4.01
N HIS A 41 3.71 -16.74 -4.20
CA HIS A 41 3.89 -15.59 -5.11
C HIS A 41 3.14 -14.34 -4.61
N LEU A 42 3.40 -13.99 -3.35
CA LEU A 42 2.90 -12.77 -2.71
C LEU A 42 4.00 -11.71 -2.76
N GLU A 43 3.61 -10.47 -3.02
CA GLU A 43 4.50 -9.31 -3.04
C GLU A 43 3.86 -8.19 -2.22
N ILE A 44 4.70 -7.41 -1.53
CA ILE A 44 4.26 -6.21 -0.83
C ILE A 44 4.61 -5.01 -1.70
N GLU A 45 3.61 -4.21 -2.03
CA GLU A 45 3.78 -2.97 -2.80
C GLU A 45 3.46 -1.77 -1.91
N GLU A 46 4.37 -0.80 -1.90
CA GLU A 46 4.16 0.51 -1.29
C GLU A 46 3.55 1.48 -2.30
N TYR A 47 2.50 2.18 -1.90
CA TYR A 47 1.82 3.18 -2.73
C TYR A 47 1.41 4.40 -1.90
N ASP A 48 1.30 5.53 -2.58
CA ASP A 48 0.79 6.77 -1.97
C ASP A 48 -0.67 6.99 -2.44
N PRO A 49 -1.66 6.92 -1.53
CA PRO A 49 -3.07 7.13 -1.85
C PRO A 49 -3.38 8.61 -2.21
N ASP A 50 -2.55 9.54 -1.73
CA ASP A 50 -2.71 10.98 -1.95
C ASP A 50 -1.87 11.49 -3.13
N ALA A 51 -1.01 10.65 -3.75
CA ALA A 51 -0.26 11.01 -4.96
C ALA A 51 -1.14 11.53 -6.10
N ARG A 52 -2.42 11.11 -6.17
CA ARG A 52 -3.39 11.59 -7.18
C ARG A 52 -4.16 12.85 -6.75
N ARG A 53 -3.98 13.33 -5.52
CA ARG A 53 -4.64 14.54 -4.98
C ARG A 53 -3.82 15.82 -5.15
N LEU A 54 -2.62 15.73 -5.71
CA LEU A 54 -1.80 16.86 -6.17
C LEU A 54 -2.35 17.52 -7.45
N GLY A 55 -3.67 17.48 -7.66
CA GLY A 55 -4.38 18.04 -8.81
C GLY A 55 -5.16 19.32 -8.45
N ARG A 56 -4.65 20.15 -7.54
CA ARG A 56 -5.07 21.56 -7.45
C ARG A 56 -3.92 22.40 -7.98
N ASP A 57 -3.74 22.39 -9.30
CA ASP A 57 -3.08 23.49 -9.97
C ASP A 57 -3.88 24.76 -9.66
N PRO A 58 -3.33 25.75 -8.93
CA PRO A 58 -4.01 27.01 -8.66
C PRO A 58 -3.91 27.99 -9.84
N ASP A 59 -3.58 27.52 -11.05
CA ASP A 59 -3.33 28.37 -12.23
C ASP A 59 -4.25 28.02 -13.42
N LEU A 60 -5.55 27.83 -13.13
CA LEU A 60 -6.58 27.86 -14.17
C LEU A 60 -7.34 29.19 -14.10
N HIS A 61 -6.71 30.20 -14.73
CA HIS A 61 -7.20 31.51 -15.20
C HIS A 61 -7.96 32.44 -14.23
#